data_AF-A0AAJ4TLF2-F1
#
_entry.id   AF-A0AAJ4TLF2-F1
#
_cell.length_a   1.000
_cell.length_b   1.000
_cell.length_c   1.000
_cell.angle_alpha   90.00
_cell.angle_beta   90.00
_cell.angle_gamma   90.00
#
_symmetry.space_group_name_H-M   'P 1'
#
loop_
_entity.id
_entity.type
_entity.pdbx_description
1 polymer ?
#
loop_
_entity_poly.entity_id
_entity_poly.type
_entity_poly.pdbx_seq_one_letter_code
_entity_poly.pdbx_strand_id
1 'polypeptide(L)'
;MKKTKFLTLMALATFGATSFSYADDAGGVNLSPEGYWVQFDEDPDAGRGMPQGIVHTYFAKNNDYGKKGTLQMEIVVPLMYVDSSGKPTKPRATCNNCSNGSYNGFDYKGKNTPLQGIVFAGNMQPQPGTGVAGQSSDVYKDGGVINPNDGKVYASEAQVQDAGRTMYAKAAYVVWGKELGSKAAHWQRITKADYEKVKADCGVTADGQYVNKDEKVTATCTNYPVEQFGVKSPV
;
A
#
# COMPACT_ATOMS: atom_id res chain seq x y z
N MET A 1 36.98 40.34 -48.45
CA MET A 1 35.85 39.41 -48.33
C MET A 1 35.89 38.73 -46.96
N LYS A 2 34.79 38.89 -46.21
CA LYS A 2 34.19 38.05 -45.14
C LYS A 2 35.08 37.21 -44.20
N LYS A 3 35.02 37.60 -42.90
CA LYS A 3 34.64 36.82 -41.68
C LYS A 3 35.20 35.39 -41.56
N THR A 4 35.72 34.93 -40.42
CA THR A 4 34.94 34.69 -39.18
C THR A 4 35.90 34.30 -38.05
N LYS A 5 35.69 34.85 -36.85
CA LYS A 5 36.33 34.40 -35.59
C LYS A 5 35.58 33.15 -35.11
N PHE A 6 36.28 32.04 -34.86
CA PHE A 6 35.72 30.92 -34.12
C PHE A 6 36.11 31.05 -32.64
N LEU A 7 35.16 31.48 -31.83
CA LEU A 7 35.16 31.25 -30.39
C LEU A 7 34.77 29.79 -30.16
N THR A 8 35.66 28.98 -29.61
CA THR A 8 35.31 27.64 -29.13
C THR A 8 34.53 27.80 -27.83
N LEU A 9 33.22 27.64 -27.91
CA LEU A 9 32.33 27.64 -26.75
C LEU A 9 32.53 26.32 -25.98
N MET A 10 32.97 26.41 -24.72
CA MET A 10 32.93 25.30 -23.77
C MET A 10 31.49 24.84 -23.58
N ALA A 11 31.23 23.55 -23.82
CA ALA A 11 30.08 22.86 -23.27
C ALA A 11 30.57 21.98 -22.11
N LEU A 12 30.65 22.56 -20.91
CA LEU A 12 30.68 21.77 -19.68
C LEU A 12 29.28 21.16 -19.52
N ALA A 13 29.13 19.90 -19.91
CA ALA A 13 28.00 19.09 -19.51
C ALA A 13 28.13 18.81 -18.00
N THR A 14 27.63 19.72 -17.19
CA THR A 14 27.31 19.42 -15.79
C THR A 14 26.18 18.40 -15.82
N PHE A 15 26.51 17.12 -15.67
CA PHE A 15 25.55 16.14 -15.19
C PHE A 15 25.13 16.62 -13.81
N GLY A 16 23.98 17.29 -13.76
CA GLY A 16 23.32 17.60 -12.50
C GLY A 16 23.03 16.28 -11.83
N ALA A 17 23.85 15.92 -10.85
CA ALA A 17 23.39 15.06 -9.78
C ALA A 17 22.21 15.82 -9.17
N THR A 18 20.99 15.42 -9.50
CA THR A 18 19.82 15.75 -8.70
C THR A 18 20.03 15.05 -7.37
N SER A 19 20.81 15.67 -6.50
CA SER A 19 20.79 15.41 -5.08
C SER A 19 19.34 15.65 -4.66
N PHE A 20 18.58 14.57 -4.51
CA PHE A 20 17.33 14.59 -3.78
C PHE A 20 17.67 15.03 -2.36
N SER A 21 17.59 16.32 -2.13
CA SER A 21 17.56 16.89 -0.79
C SER A 21 16.24 16.45 -0.19
N TYR A 22 16.27 15.32 0.51
CA TYR A 22 15.20 14.92 1.40
C TYR A 22 15.07 16.03 2.43
N ALA A 23 13.94 16.73 2.39
CA ALA A 23 13.43 17.32 3.61
C ALA A 23 13.22 16.15 4.56
N ASP A 24 14.19 15.95 5.45
CA ASP A 24 13.94 15.29 6.72
C ASP A 24 12.80 16.11 7.33
N ASP A 25 11.58 15.58 7.26
CA ASP A 25 10.45 16.17 7.96
C ASP A 25 10.83 16.16 9.43
N ALA A 26 11.31 17.31 9.91
CA ALA A 26 11.56 17.59 11.30
C ALA A 26 10.21 17.60 12.03
N GLY A 27 9.66 16.41 12.27
CA GLY A 27 8.40 16.16 12.94
C GLY A 27 8.58 14.97 13.87
N GLY A 28 8.09 15.09 15.10
CA GLY A 28 8.19 14.00 16.08
C GLY A 28 7.57 12.69 15.59
N VAL A 29 7.74 11.65 16.39
CA VAL A 29 7.21 10.30 16.12
C VAL A 29 5.73 10.35 15.70
N ASN A 30 5.43 9.99 14.44
CA ASN A 30 4.06 9.92 13.93
C ASN A 30 3.48 8.52 14.12
N LEU A 31 2.77 8.32 15.23
CA LEU A 31 2.08 7.08 15.56
C LEU A 31 0.63 7.01 15.04
N SER A 32 0.17 7.99 14.24
CA SER A 32 -1.15 7.90 13.63
C SER A 32 -1.16 6.76 12.61
N PRO A 33 -2.16 5.86 12.62
CA PRO A 33 -2.30 4.87 11.57
C PRO A 33 -2.61 5.51 10.22
N GLU A 34 -3.22 6.71 10.20
CA GLU A 34 -3.60 7.37 8.94
C GLU A 34 -2.38 7.70 8.08
N GLY A 35 -2.53 7.48 6.77
CA GLY A 35 -1.49 7.74 5.79
C GLY A 35 -1.39 6.67 4.71
N TYR A 36 -0.29 6.72 3.97
CA TYR A 36 0.01 5.83 2.85
C TYR A 36 1.12 4.86 3.22
N TRP A 37 0.92 3.61 2.82
CA TRP A 37 1.77 2.49 3.19
C TRP A 37 2.05 1.63 1.97
N VAL A 38 3.31 1.31 1.70
CA VAL A 38 3.67 0.32 0.69
C VAL A 38 3.66 -1.07 1.33
N GLN A 39 2.83 -1.95 0.79
CA GLN A 39 2.76 -3.35 1.15
C GLN A 39 3.85 -4.12 0.40
N PHE A 40 4.62 -4.94 1.12
CA PHE A 40 5.59 -5.86 0.52
C PHE A 40 5.10 -7.30 0.62
N ASP A 41 5.49 -8.11 -0.36
CA ASP A 41 5.40 -9.55 -0.24
C ASP A 41 6.48 -10.04 0.74
N GLU A 42 6.09 -10.80 1.76
CA GLU A 42 7.03 -11.39 2.72
C GLU A 42 7.11 -12.92 2.58
N ASP A 43 6.43 -13.48 1.58
CA ASP A 43 6.36 -14.92 1.37
C ASP A 43 7.63 -15.39 0.64
N PRO A 44 8.47 -16.26 1.24
CA PRO A 44 9.74 -16.66 0.65
C PRO A 44 9.59 -17.33 -0.72
N ASP A 45 8.44 -17.93 -0.99
CA ASP A 45 8.16 -18.64 -2.24
C ASP A 45 7.45 -17.74 -3.28
N ALA A 46 7.18 -16.46 -2.95
CA ALA A 46 6.18 -15.65 -3.67
C ALA A 46 6.58 -14.22 -4.04
N GLY A 47 7.87 -13.99 -4.29
CA GLY A 47 8.39 -12.67 -4.67
C GLY A 47 8.76 -11.80 -3.48
N ARG A 48 9.26 -12.43 -2.42
CA ARG A 48 9.75 -11.79 -1.21
C ARG A 48 10.48 -10.47 -1.49
N GLY A 49 9.95 -9.41 -0.90
CA GLY A 49 10.49 -8.07 -0.89
C GLY A 49 10.01 -7.17 -2.01
N MET A 50 9.19 -7.70 -2.92
CA MET A 50 8.57 -6.92 -3.98
C MET A 50 7.35 -6.12 -3.45
N PRO A 51 7.14 -4.88 -3.91
CA PRO A 51 5.95 -4.09 -3.56
C PRO A 51 4.69 -4.69 -4.17
N GLN A 52 3.71 -5.07 -3.34
CA GLN A 52 2.39 -5.57 -3.75
C GLN A 52 1.42 -4.45 -4.13
N GLY A 53 1.50 -3.32 -3.42
CA GLY A 53 0.64 -2.18 -3.67
C GLY A 53 0.81 -1.09 -2.62
N ILE A 54 0.11 0.01 -2.82
CA ILE A 54 -0.01 1.11 -1.85
C ILE A 54 -1.40 1.05 -1.23
N VAL A 55 -1.42 1.08 0.09
CA VAL A 55 -2.62 1.13 0.91
C VAL A 55 -2.75 2.52 1.53
N HIS A 56 -3.92 3.13 1.39
CA HIS A 56 -4.31 4.30 2.16
C HIS A 56 -5.13 3.85 3.36
N THR A 57 -4.77 4.38 4.52
CA THR A 57 -5.45 4.09 5.79
C THR A 57 -6.02 5.37 6.35
N TYR A 58 -7.25 5.30 6.87
CA TYR A 58 -7.97 6.47 7.35
C TYR A 58 -9.06 6.06 8.35
N PHE A 59 -9.47 6.99 9.21
CA PHE A 59 -10.64 6.78 10.06
C PHE A 59 -11.94 6.99 9.28
N ALA A 60 -12.85 6.02 9.40
CA ALA A 60 -14.16 6.04 8.79
C ALA A 60 -14.90 7.34 9.11
N LYS A 61 -15.34 8.09 8.09
CA LYS A 61 -16.10 9.33 8.25
C LYS A 61 -17.60 9.11 8.42
N ASN A 62 -18.08 7.96 7.95
CA ASN A 62 -19.46 7.50 7.97
C ASN A 62 -19.51 5.99 8.28
N ASN A 63 -20.69 5.38 8.11
CA ASN A 63 -20.91 3.96 8.41
C ASN A 63 -20.87 3.05 7.16
N ASP A 64 -20.28 3.47 6.05
CA ASP A 64 -20.47 2.80 4.74
C ASP A 64 -19.84 1.41 4.62
N TYR A 65 -18.74 1.18 5.36
CA TYR A 65 -18.00 -0.08 5.40
C TYR A 65 -17.83 -0.62 6.82
N GLY A 66 -18.33 0.09 7.84
CA GLY A 66 -18.09 -0.20 9.26
C GLY A 66 -18.33 1.04 10.09
N LYS A 67 -18.20 0.97 11.41
CA LYS A 67 -18.57 2.09 12.29
C LYS A 67 -17.70 3.34 12.04
N LYS A 68 -18.31 4.52 12.04
CA LYS A 68 -17.61 5.81 12.03
C LYS A 68 -16.53 5.86 13.12
N GLY A 69 -15.35 6.38 12.79
CA GLY A 69 -14.21 6.49 13.70
C GLY A 69 -13.37 5.22 13.83
N THR A 70 -13.72 4.13 13.15
CA THR A 70 -12.87 2.93 13.06
C THR A 70 -11.88 3.03 11.91
N LEU A 71 -10.76 2.32 12.01
CA LEU A 71 -9.73 2.32 10.96
C LEU A 71 -10.22 1.52 9.74
N GLN A 72 -10.03 2.11 8.55
CA GLN A 72 -10.28 1.52 7.24
C GLN A 72 -8.99 1.51 6.41
N MET A 73 -8.91 0.57 5.47
CA MET A 73 -7.79 0.40 4.56
C MET A 73 -8.30 0.23 3.13
N GLU A 74 -7.79 1.07 2.23
CA GLU A 74 -8.12 1.13 0.81
C GLU A 74 -6.88 0.84 -0.03
N ILE A 75 -6.99 -0.03 -1.03
CA ILE A 75 -5.91 -0.21 -2.01
C ILE A 75 -5.96 0.97 -2.98
N VAL A 76 -4.98 1.85 -2.93
CA VAL A 76 -4.94 3.05 -3.79
C VAL A 76 -4.05 2.90 -5.01
N VAL A 77 -3.10 1.97 -5.01
CA VAL A 77 -2.32 1.58 -6.19
C VAL A 77 -1.98 0.08 -6.11
N PRO A 78 -2.60 -0.81 -6.91
CA PRO A 78 -2.16 -2.19 -7.01
C PRO A 78 -0.91 -2.31 -7.91
N LEU A 79 0.16 -2.93 -7.43
CA LEU A 79 1.44 -2.99 -8.15
C LEU A 79 1.76 -4.39 -8.68
N MET A 80 1.49 -5.45 -7.92
CA MET A 80 1.65 -6.82 -8.40
C MET A 80 0.59 -7.75 -7.81
N TYR A 81 0.48 -8.93 -8.41
CA TYR A 81 -0.30 -10.04 -7.93
C TYR A 81 0.58 -11.28 -7.86
N VAL A 82 0.48 -12.06 -6.78
CA VAL A 82 1.11 -13.38 -6.68
C VAL A 82 0.12 -14.42 -7.22
N ASP A 83 0.50 -15.12 -8.28
CA ASP A 83 -0.35 -16.15 -8.88
C ASP A 83 -0.43 -17.44 -8.04
N SER A 84 -1.28 -18.37 -8.46
CA SER A 84 -1.46 -19.65 -7.76
C SER A 84 -0.21 -20.54 -7.75
N SER A 85 0.80 -20.21 -8.58
CA SER A 85 2.09 -20.90 -8.62
C SER A 85 3.14 -20.21 -7.74
N GLY A 86 2.75 -19.18 -6.98
CA GLY A 86 3.67 -18.39 -6.17
C GLY A 86 4.53 -17.43 -7.00
N LYS A 87 4.11 -17.03 -8.21
CA LYS A 87 4.93 -16.13 -9.03
C LYS A 87 4.38 -14.71 -8.99
N PRO A 88 5.25 -13.69 -8.84
CA PRO A 88 4.88 -12.30 -9.11
C PRO A 88 4.41 -12.14 -10.55
N THR A 89 3.27 -11.47 -10.71
CA THR A 89 2.65 -11.19 -12.00
C THR A 89 2.04 -9.79 -11.99
N LYS A 90 1.58 -9.36 -13.16
CA LYS A 90 0.90 -8.07 -13.33
C LYS A 90 -0.28 -7.91 -12.34
N PRO A 91 -0.52 -6.69 -11.84
CA PRO A 91 -1.62 -6.45 -10.92
C PRO A 91 -2.95 -6.81 -11.58
N ARG A 92 -3.87 -7.35 -10.78
CA ARG A 92 -5.25 -7.59 -11.22
C ARG A 92 -5.98 -6.25 -11.27
N ALA A 93 -6.83 -6.06 -12.27
CA ALA A 93 -7.68 -4.86 -12.33
C ALA A 93 -8.89 -4.97 -11.40
N THR A 94 -9.40 -6.20 -11.20
CA THR A 94 -10.68 -6.47 -10.57
C THR A 94 -10.58 -7.67 -9.63
N CYS A 95 -11.26 -7.60 -8.49
CA CYS A 95 -11.45 -8.78 -7.65
C CYS A 95 -12.59 -9.67 -8.18
N ASN A 96 -12.27 -10.57 -9.10
CA ASN A 96 -13.25 -11.49 -9.69
C ASN A 96 -13.73 -12.58 -8.72
N ASN A 97 -12.93 -12.87 -7.68
CA ASN A 97 -13.23 -13.93 -6.71
C ASN A 97 -13.91 -13.39 -5.45
N CYS A 98 -13.97 -12.07 -5.29
CA CYS A 98 -14.59 -11.46 -4.13
C CYS A 98 -16.11 -11.50 -4.23
N SER A 99 -16.74 -11.47 -3.07
CA SER A 99 -18.18 -11.29 -2.91
C SER A 99 -18.47 -9.99 -2.15
N ASN A 100 -19.76 -9.68 -1.99
CA ASN A 100 -20.19 -8.71 -0.99
C ASN A 100 -20.56 -9.46 0.28
N GLY A 101 -20.35 -8.86 1.44
CA GLY A 101 -20.72 -9.48 2.70
C GLY A 101 -20.35 -8.62 3.90
N SER A 102 -20.40 -9.24 5.07
CA SER A 102 -20.05 -8.60 6.33
C SER A 102 -19.25 -9.57 7.20
N TYR A 103 -18.18 -9.08 7.82
CA TYR A 103 -17.39 -9.85 8.78
C TYR A 103 -16.89 -8.93 9.87
N ASN A 104 -17.11 -9.27 11.14
CA ASN A 104 -16.75 -8.42 12.29
C ASN A 104 -17.21 -6.95 12.14
N GLY A 105 -18.39 -6.71 11.57
CA GLY A 105 -18.94 -5.38 11.34
C GLY A 105 -18.24 -4.58 10.22
N PHE A 106 -17.33 -5.19 9.47
CA PHE A 106 -16.82 -4.67 8.20
C PHE A 106 -17.72 -5.13 7.06
N ASP A 107 -18.42 -4.19 6.42
CA ASP A 107 -19.31 -4.43 5.29
C ASP A 107 -18.56 -4.22 3.97
N TYR A 108 -18.06 -5.29 3.37
CA TYR A 108 -17.22 -5.22 2.18
C TYR A 108 -18.04 -5.36 0.88
N LYS A 109 -17.64 -4.57 -0.11
CA LYS A 109 -18.26 -4.50 -1.45
C LYS A 109 -17.26 -4.98 -2.50
N GLY A 110 -16.92 -6.28 -2.45
CA GLY A 110 -15.83 -6.83 -3.27
C GLY A 110 -16.25 -7.38 -4.63
N LYS A 111 -17.55 -7.66 -4.86
CA LYS A 111 -18.00 -8.40 -6.06
C LYS A 111 -17.69 -7.65 -7.35
N ASN A 112 -16.73 -8.17 -8.13
CA ASN A 112 -16.26 -7.59 -9.40
C ASN A 112 -15.86 -6.10 -9.26
N THR A 113 -15.40 -5.70 -8.08
CA THR A 113 -14.98 -4.33 -7.81
C THR A 113 -13.57 -4.11 -8.33
N PRO A 114 -13.26 -2.93 -8.91
CA PRO A 114 -11.89 -2.53 -9.19
C PRO A 114 -11.00 -2.66 -7.95
N LEU A 115 -9.78 -3.19 -8.11
CA LEU A 115 -8.85 -3.31 -6.97
C LEU A 115 -8.33 -1.95 -6.54
N GLN A 116 -8.11 -1.00 -7.45
CA GLN A 116 -7.89 0.36 -7.02
C GLN A 116 -9.20 0.96 -6.50
N GLY A 117 -9.15 1.55 -5.30
CA GLY A 117 -10.30 2.14 -4.64
C GLY A 117 -11.12 1.17 -3.79
N ILE A 118 -10.73 -0.11 -3.73
CA ILE A 118 -11.43 -1.06 -2.87
C ILE A 118 -11.01 -0.84 -1.42
N VAL A 119 -12.00 -0.57 -0.57
CA VAL A 119 -11.85 -0.73 0.89
C VAL A 119 -11.85 -2.23 1.16
N PHE A 120 -10.69 -2.80 1.48
CA PHE A 120 -10.49 -4.23 1.64
C PHE A 120 -10.36 -4.67 3.09
N ALA A 121 -10.05 -3.75 4.01
CA ALA A 121 -10.11 -4.00 5.44
C ALA A 121 -10.78 -2.82 6.15
N GLY A 122 -11.50 -3.11 7.23
CA GLY A 122 -12.22 -2.05 7.93
C GLY A 122 -12.82 -2.50 9.26
N ASN A 123 -13.50 -1.53 9.88
CA ASN A 123 -14.10 -1.68 11.19
C ASN A 123 -13.10 -2.11 12.28
N MET A 124 -11.83 -1.74 12.19
CA MET A 124 -10.86 -2.02 13.27
C MET A 124 -10.93 -0.94 14.35
N GLN A 125 -11.14 -1.35 15.60
CA GLN A 125 -11.24 -0.48 16.77
C GLN A 125 -9.90 -0.36 17.49
N PRO A 126 -9.51 0.86 17.94
CA PRO A 126 -8.34 1.03 18.79
C PRO A 126 -8.53 0.27 20.11
N GLN A 127 -7.43 -0.25 20.64
CA GLN A 127 -7.35 -0.93 21.92
C GLN A 127 -6.52 -0.08 22.88
N PRO A 128 -7.15 0.82 23.67
CA PRO A 128 -6.43 1.81 24.45
C PRO A 128 -5.44 1.19 25.43
N GLY A 129 -4.23 1.75 25.50
CA GLY A 129 -3.18 1.33 26.44
C GLY A 129 -2.36 0.14 25.96
N THR A 130 -2.45 -0.21 24.67
CA THR A 130 -1.61 -1.25 24.04
C THR A 130 -0.40 -0.66 23.31
N GLY A 131 -0.37 0.66 23.10
CA GLY A 131 0.77 1.37 22.52
C GLY A 131 1.90 1.63 23.51
N VAL A 132 3.07 1.94 22.96
CA VAL A 132 4.27 2.34 23.71
C VAL A 132 4.70 3.74 23.24
N ALA A 133 4.76 4.68 24.17
CA ALA A 133 5.05 6.08 23.87
C ALA A 133 6.34 6.24 23.05
N GLY A 134 6.25 6.95 21.93
CA GLY A 134 7.37 7.18 21.01
C GLY A 134 7.80 5.96 20.19
N GLN A 135 7.15 4.80 20.33
CA GLN A 135 7.54 3.55 19.65
C GLN A 135 6.41 2.95 18.83
N SER A 136 5.22 2.79 19.41
CA SER A 136 4.08 2.15 18.75
C SER A 136 2.75 2.80 19.12
N SER A 137 1.81 2.77 18.16
CA SER A 137 0.42 3.14 18.42
C SER A 137 -0.28 2.09 19.28
N ASP A 138 -1.49 2.42 19.75
CA ASP A 138 -2.43 1.37 20.14
C ASP A 138 -2.67 0.40 18.97
N VAL A 139 -2.96 -0.85 19.31
CA VAL A 139 -3.41 -1.87 18.37
C VAL A 139 -4.82 -1.53 17.90
N TYR A 140 -5.07 -1.68 16.61
CA TYR A 140 -6.39 -1.60 15.99
C TYR A 140 -6.82 -3.01 15.60
N LYS A 141 -7.89 -3.56 16.15
CA LYS A 141 -8.32 -4.94 15.88
C LYS A 141 -9.84 -5.07 15.89
N ASP A 142 -10.35 -6.30 15.91
CA ASP A 142 -11.79 -6.64 15.91
C ASP A 142 -12.52 -6.20 14.63
N GLY A 143 -11.76 -5.91 13.56
CA GLY A 143 -12.28 -5.65 12.22
C GLY A 143 -12.23 -6.89 11.31
N GLY A 144 -12.50 -6.66 10.02
CA GLY A 144 -12.46 -7.68 8.98
C GLY A 144 -11.58 -7.26 7.80
N VAL A 145 -11.05 -8.23 7.07
CA VAL A 145 -10.32 -8.05 5.81
C VAL A 145 -10.77 -9.07 4.78
N ILE A 146 -11.03 -8.63 3.55
CA ILE A 146 -11.20 -9.49 2.38
C ILE A 146 -9.88 -9.59 1.63
N ASN A 147 -9.40 -10.81 1.40
CA ASN A 147 -8.21 -11.05 0.60
C ASN A 147 -8.60 -11.07 -0.89
N PRO A 148 -8.14 -10.11 -1.72
CA PRO A 148 -8.56 -10.08 -3.11
C PRO A 148 -7.98 -11.20 -3.98
N ASN A 149 -6.99 -11.94 -3.47
CA ASN A 149 -6.38 -13.06 -4.19
C ASN A 149 -7.35 -14.26 -4.27
N ASP A 150 -7.95 -14.64 -3.13
CA ASP A 150 -8.83 -15.81 -3.02
C ASP A 150 -10.29 -15.47 -2.71
N GLY A 151 -10.61 -14.20 -2.41
CA GLY A 151 -11.94 -13.73 -2.06
C GLY A 151 -12.41 -14.11 -0.65
N LYS A 152 -11.52 -14.70 0.17
CA LYS A 152 -11.84 -15.11 1.54
C LYS A 152 -11.75 -13.93 2.50
N VAL A 153 -12.43 -14.07 3.64
CA VAL A 153 -12.48 -13.07 4.70
C VAL A 153 -11.86 -13.56 5.99
N TYR A 154 -11.21 -12.65 6.70
CA TYR A 154 -10.45 -12.92 7.91
C TYR A 154 -10.67 -11.81 8.95
N ALA A 155 -10.36 -12.09 10.20
CA ALA A 155 -10.21 -11.05 11.22
C ALA A 155 -8.97 -10.21 10.88
N SER A 156 -9.07 -8.89 11.09
CA SER A 156 -8.00 -7.95 10.79
C SER A 156 -7.49 -7.24 12.03
N GLU A 157 -6.17 -7.05 12.08
CA GLU A 157 -5.46 -6.29 13.09
C GLU A 157 -4.36 -5.44 12.44
N ALA A 158 -4.10 -4.27 13.00
CA ALA A 158 -3.08 -3.34 12.56
C ALA A 158 -2.45 -2.57 13.73
N GLN A 159 -1.15 -2.28 13.64
CA GLN A 159 -0.46 -1.41 14.60
C GLN A 159 0.67 -0.65 13.92
N VAL A 160 0.76 0.65 14.17
CA VAL A 160 1.93 1.43 13.78
C VAL A 160 3.06 1.15 14.76
N GLN A 161 4.22 0.80 14.24
CA GLN A 161 5.41 0.41 14.98
C GLN A 161 6.63 1.23 14.51
N ASP A 162 7.79 0.94 15.09
CA ASP A 162 9.08 1.49 14.69
C ASP A 162 9.13 3.02 14.66
N ALA A 163 8.52 3.66 15.65
CA ALA A 163 8.41 5.10 15.75
C ALA A 163 7.69 5.73 14.53
N GLY A 164 6.70 5.03 13.98
CA GLY A 164 5.86 5.52 12.89
C GLY A 164 6.26 5.03 11.51
N ARG A 165 7.36 4.29 11.37
CA ARG A 165 7.93 3.90 10.07
C ARG A 165 7.24 2.67 9.46
N THR A 166 6.74 1.77 10.30
CA THR A 166 6.18 0.49 9.88
C THR A 166 4.74 0.35 10.35
N MET A 167 3.88 -0.23 9.52
CA MET A 167 2.58 -0.75 9.92
C MET A 167 2.67 -2.27 9.95
N TYR A 168 2.50 -2.86 11.14
CA TYR A 168 2.18 -4.27 11.27
C TYR A 168 0.72 -4.47 10.86
N ALA A 169 0.45 -5.36 9.91
CA ALA A 169 -0.89 -5.73 9.48
C ALA A 169 -1.06 -7.24 9.51
N LYS A 170 -2.16 -7.72 10.08
CA LYS A 170 -2.44 -9.15 10.28
C LYS A 170 -3.82 -9.53 9.78
N ALA A 171 -3.88 -10.69 9.11
CA ALA A 171 -5.11 -11.38 8.75
C ALA A 171 -5.15 -12.74 9.48
N ALA A 172 -6.20 -12.99 10.25
CA ALA A 172 -6.33 -14.18 11.09
C ALA A 172 -7.61 -14.98 10.80
N TYR A 173 -7.48 -16.29 10.69
CA TYR A 173 -8.61 -17.21 10.63
C TYR A 173 -9.04 -17.56 12.06
N VAL A 174 -10.21 -17.04 12.45
CA VAL A 174 -10.75 -17.18 13.81
C VAL A 174 -12.03 -18.01 13.78
N VAL A 175 -12.08 -19.05 14.60
CA VAL A 175 -13.19 -20.00 14.72
C VAL A 175 -13.53 -20.11 16.20
N TRP A 176 -14.76 -19.72 16.57
CA TRP A 176 -15.27 -19.79 17.95
C TRP A 176 -14.37 -19.02 18.95
N GLY A 177 -13.85 -17.86 18.52
CA GLY A 177 -12.96 -17.02 19.32
C GLY A 177 -11.52 -17.52 19.42
N LYS A 178 -11.15 -18.61 18.75
CA LYS A 178 -9.78 -19.12 18.70
C LYS A 178 -9.15 -18.85 17.34
N GLU A 179 -7.95 -18.28 17.34
CA GLU A 179 -7.11 -18.16 16.15
C GLU A 179 -6.56 -19.54 15.79
N LEU A 180 -6.86 -20.00 14.57
CA LEU A 180 -6.37 -21.27 14.04
C LEU A 180 -5.18 -21.10 13.09
N GLY A 181 -4.93 -19.87 12.64
CA GLY A 181 -3.81 -19.51 11.79
C GLY A 181 -3.90 -18.05 11.37
N SER A 182 -2.76 -17.45 11.06
CA SER A 182 -2.68 -16.06 10.61
C SER A 182 -1.51 -15.85 9.66
N LYS A 183 -1.59 -14.75 8.91
CA LYS A 183 -0.46 -14.16 8.19
C LYS A 183 -0.32 -12.71 8.64
N ALA A 184 0.91 -12.26 8.78
CA ALA A 184 1.25 -10.88 9.06
C ALA A 184 2.11 -10.31 7.91
N ALA A 185 2.12 -9.00 7.78
CA ALA A 185 2.95 -8.25 6.86
C ALA A 185 3.36 -6.91 7.51
N HIS A 186 4.50 -6.39 7.09
CA HIS A 186 5.08 -5.15 7.58
C HIS A 186 5.15 -4.15 6.43
N TRP A 187 4.29 -3.15 6.48
CA TRP A 187 4.21 -2.14 5.43
C TRP A 187 5.03 -0.92 5.82
N GLN A 188 5.72 -0.31 4.86
CA GLN A 188 6.52 0.86 5.12
C GLN A 188 5.72 2.13 4.83
N ARG A 189 5.82 3.13 5.71
CA ARG A 189 5.18 4.43 5.50
C ARG A 189 5.84 5.15 4.33
N ILE A 190 5.03 5.76 3.47
CA ILE A 190 5.48 6.64 2.40
C ILE A 190 4.78 7.99 2.49
N THR A 191 5.35 9.01 1.86
CA THR A 191 4.69 10.33 1.81
C THR A 191 3.54 10.33 0.81
N LYS A 192 2.65 11.33 0.92
CA LYS A 192 1.63 11.56 -0.11
C LYS A 192 2.27 11.83 -1.48
N ALA A 193 3.41 12.51 -1.53
CA ALA A 193 4.10 12.80 -2.78
C ALA A 193 4.60 11.53 -3.46
N ASP A 194 5.17 10.57 -2.69
CA ASP A 194 5.58 9.26 -3.22
C ASP A 194 4.38 8.49 -3.77
N TYR A 195 3.27 8.46 -3.03
CA TYR A 195 2.03 7.86 -3.51
C TYR A 195 1.52 8.51 -4.80
N GLU A 196 1.43 9.84 -4.89
CA GLU A 196 0.95 10.52 -6.09
C GLU A 196 1.88 10.28 -7.29
N LYS A 197 3.19 10.21 -7.04
CA LYS A 197 4.18 9.83 -8.06
C LYS A 197 3.92 8.41 -8.56
N VAL A 198 3.83 7.43 -7.67
CA VAL A 198 3.59 6.02 -8.07
C VAL A 198 2.24 5.90 -8.74
N LYS A 199 1.22 6.62 -8.28
CA LYS A 199 -0.09 6.67 -8.93
C LYS A 199 -0.03 7.27 -10.32
N ALA A 200 0.81 8.29 -10.57
CA ALA A 200 0.99 8.82 -11.92
C ALA A 200 1.80 7.87 -12.81
N ASP A 201 2.80 7.19 -12.24
CA ASP A 201 3.62 6.20 -12.94
C ASP A 201 2.80 4.93 -13.28
N CYS A 202 1.85 4.57 -12.42
CA CYS A 202 1.18 3.26 -12.45
C CYS A 202 -0.34 3.25 -12.63
N GLY A 203 -1.05 4.26 -12.14
CA GLY A 203 -2.51 4.39 -12.25
C GLY A 203 -2.91 5.69 -12.96
N VAL A 204 -4.11 6.21 -12.78
CA VAL A 204 -5.30 5.73 -13.48
C VAL A 204 -5.65 6.75 -14.55
N THR A 205 -6.19 6.31 -15.69
CA THR A 205 -6.75 7.24 -16.69
C THR A 205 -7.87 8.09 -16.08
N ALA A 206 -8.29 9.18 -16.72
CA ALA A 206 -9.35 10.05 -16.19
C ALA A 206 -10.65 9.28 -15.80
N ASP A 207 -10.86 8.08 -16.35
CA ASP A 207 -12.07 7.26 -16.16
C ASP A 207 -11.98 6.24 -15.02
N GLY A 208 -10.95 6.27 -14.18
CA GLY A 208 -10.90 5.35 -13.04
C GLY A 208 -10.51 3.91 -13.41
N GLN A 209 -10.12 3.65 -14.67
CA GLN A 209 -9.82 2.30 -15.15
C GLN A 209 -8.32 2.05 -15.35
N TYR A 210 -7.83 0.93 -14.80
CA TYR A 210 -6.70 0.18 -15.35
C TYR A 210 -7.24 -0.76 -16.42
N VAL A 211 -7.63 -0.24 -17.59
CA VAL A 211 -7.70 -1.15 -18.74
C VAL A 211 -6.28 -1.19 -19.29
N ASN A 212 -5.51 -2.18 -18.85
CA ASN A 212 -4.22 -2.55 -19.41
C ASN A 212 -4.38 -2.78 -20.93
N LYS A 213 -4.26 -1.70 -21.71
CA LYS A 213 -4.02 -1.72 -23.14
C LYS A 213 -2.61 -1.23 -23.47
N ASP A 214 -1.90 -0.64 -22.51
CA ASP A 214 -0.51 -0.20 -22.67
C ASP A 214 0.44 -1.13 -21.90
N GLU A 215 1.07 -2.04 -22.63
CA GLU A 215 2.01 -3.02 -22.08
C GLU A 215 3.23 -2.39 -21.40
N LYS A 216 3.63 -1.15 -21.74
CA LYS A 216 4.79 -0.48 -21.14
C LYS A 216 4.50 0.03 -19.73
N VAL A 217 3.30 0.57 -19.50
CA VAL A 217 2.87 1.00 -18.16
C VAL A 217 2.73 -0.22 -17.25
N THR A 218 2.17 -1.33 -17.76
CA THR A 218 2.10 -2.60 -17.01
C THR A 218 3.47 -3.11 -16.58
N ALA A 219 4.45 -3.12 -17.50
CA ALA A 219 5.79 -3.64 -17.24
C ALA A 219 6.55 -2.84 -16.18
N THR A 220 6.36 -1.51 -16.16
CA THR A 220 6.99 -0.61 -15.19
C THR A 220 6.42 -0.81 -13.79
N CYS A 221 5.13 -1.08 -13.67
CA CYS A 221 4.44 -1.17 -12.38
C CYS A 221 4.50 -2.55 -11.73
N THR A 222 4.55 -3.60 -12.56
CA THR A 222 4.73 -4.99 -12.08
C THR A 222 6.07 -5.18 -11.35
N ASN A 223 7.06 -4.34 -11.67
CA ASN A 223 8.39 -4.35 -11.06
C ASN A 223 8.75 -2.96 -10.52
N TYR A 224 7.78 -2.26 -9.91
CA TYR A 224 8.06 -0.92 -9.40
C TYR A 224 9.23 -0.98 -8.40
N PRO A 225 10.36 -0.29 -8.66
CA PRO A 225 11.56 -0.52 -7.88
C PRO A 225 11.41 -0.03 -6.44
N VAL A 226 11.85 -0.82 -5.46
CA VAL A 226 11.72 -0.51 -4.04
C VAL A 226 12.40 0.82 -3.71
N GLU A 227 13.53 1.11 -4.34
CA GLU A 227 14.29 2.35 -4.16
C GLU A 227 13.50 3.62 -4.50
N GLN A 228 12.47 3.54 -5.36
CA GLN A 228 11.63 4.68 -5.72
C GLN A 228 10.75 5.15 -4.56
N PHE A 229 10.48 4.28 -3.59
CA PHE A 229 9.75 4.65 -2.38
C PHE A 229 10.63 5.32 -1.32
N GLY A 230 11.96 5.31 -1.48
CA GLY A 230 12.87 5.81 -0.45
C GLY A 230 12.85 5.02 0.86
N VAL A 231 12.27 3.82 0.86
CA VAL A 231 12.17 2.92 2.02
C VAL A 231 12.88 1.60 1.76
N LYS A 232 13.23 0.88 2.83
CA LYS A 232 13.80 -0.47 2.72
C LYS A 232 12.69 -1.50 2.77
N SER A 233 12.81 -2.53 1.94
CA SER A 233 11.98 -3.73 2.07
C SER A 233 12.21 -4.37 3.45
N PRO A 234 11.18 -4.89 4.13
CA PRO A 234 11.30 -5.48 5.46
C PRO A 234 12.02 -6.84 5.49
N VAL A 235 12.50 -7.33 4.34
CA VAL A 235 12.96 -8.71 4.13
C VAL A 235 14.36 -8.87 3.60
#